data_AF-A0A6B2UJY1-F1
#
_entry.id   AF-A0A6B2UJY1-F1
#
_cell.length_a   1.000
_cell.length_b   1.000
_cell.length_c   1.000
_cell.angle_alpha   90.00
_cell.angle_beta   90.00
_cell.angle_gamma   90.00
#
_symmetry.space_group_name_H-M   'P 1'
#
loop_
_entity.id
_entity.type
_entity.pdbx_description
1 polymer ?
#
loop_
_entity_poly.entity_id
_entity_poly.type
_entity_poly.pdbx_seq_one_letter_code
_entity_poly.pdbx_strand_id
1 'polypeptide(L)' 'MTTPDGLDPHLQHPTRLTVAAFLSGCAEAEFGAVRDYAALSDASVSRIATALADAGYVRVRK' A
#
# COMPACT_ATOMS: atom_id res chain seq x y z
N MET A 1 0.05 -21.43 -0.97
CA MET A 1 0.17 -21.83 0.44
C MET A 1 1.65 -21.83 0.80
N THR A 2 1.95 -21.36 2.01
CA THR A 2 3.25 -21.29 2.69
C THR A 2 4.00 -19.96 2.56
N THR A 3 3.58 -18.96 3.35
CA THR A 3 4.52 -17.96 3.88
C THR A 3 5.19 -18.63 5.09
N PRO A 4 6.48 -18.99 5.02
CA PRO A 4 7.18 -19.61 6.14
C PRO A 4 7.40 -18.54 7.22
N ASP A 5 6.80 -18.72 8.39
CA ASP A 5 7.16 -18.12 9.69
C ASP A 5 7.73 -16.68 9.65
N GLY A 6 7.06 -15.75 8.95
CA GLY A 6 7.57 -14.39 8.79
C GLY A 6 6.55 -13.42 8.19
N LEU A 7 6.61 -12.17 8.66
CA LEU A 7 5.82 -11.06 8.10
C LEU A 7 6.13 -10.88 6.61
N ASP A 8 5.09 -10.73 5.79
CA ASP A 8 5.21 -10.58 4.35
C ASP A 8 6.27 -9.54 3.96
N PRO A 9 7.25 -9.88 3.10
CA PRO A 9 8.38 -9.00 2.79
C PRO A 9 7.95 -7.70 2.10
N HIS A 10 6.79 -7.68 1.44
CA HIS A 10 6.26 -6.46 0.85
C HIS A 10 5.69 -5.50 1.90
N LEU A 11 5.23 -6.01 3.04
CA LEU A 11 4.64 -5.24 4.14
C LEU A 11 5.60 -4.96 5.30
N GLN A 12 6.84 -5.45 5.26
CA GLN A 12 7.88 -5.12 6.25
C GLN A 12 8.25 -3.63 6.26
N HIS A 13 8.04 -2.92 5.14
CA HIS A 13 8.34 -1.49 5.06
C HIS A 13 7.20 -0.69 5.73
N PRO A 14 7.50 0.16 6.74
CA PRO A 14 6.47 0.80 7.57
C PRO A 14 5.49 1.64 6.75
N THR A 15 5.97 2.36 5.74
CA THR A 15 5.11 3.15 4.86
C THR A 15 4.21 2.32 3.95
N ARG A 16 4.66 1.14 3.50
CA ARG A 16 3.79 0.23 2.73
C ARG A 16 2.70 -0.34 3.64
N LEU A 17 3.08 -0.71 4.87
CA LEU A 17 2.14 -1.17 5.88
C LEU A 17 1.09 -0.09 6.22
N THR A 18 1.50 1.17 6.39
CA THR A 18 0.58 2.29 6.64
C THR A 18 -0.45 2.44 5.52
N VAL A 19 -0.02 2.40 4.26
CA VAL A 19 -0.91 2.50 3.09
C VAL A 19 -1.82 1.28 3.00
N ALA A 20 -1.28 0.07 3.20
CA ALA A 20 -2.07 -1.16 3.18
C ALA A 20 -3.12 -1.20 4.31
N ALA A 21 -2.75 -0.75 5.51
CA ALA A 21 -3.64 -0.67 6.67
C ALA A 21 -4.78 0.35 6.43
N PHE A 22 -4.45 1.52 5.87
CA PHE A 22 -5.44 2.51 5.47
C PHE A 22 -6.44 1.94 4.45
N LEU A 23 -5.93 1.29 3.40
CA LEU A 23 -6.75 0.66 2.37
C LEU A 23 -7.52 -0.55 2.90
N SER A 24 -7.07 -1.22 3.96
CA SER A 24 -7.83 -2.30 4.58
C SER A 24 -9.14 -1.81 5.22
N GLY A 25 -9.25 -0.53 5.55
CA GLY A 25 -10.46 0.09 6.12
C GLY A 25 -11.42 0.65 5.08
N CYS A 26 -11.05 0.69 3.79
CA CYS A 26 -11.83 1.31 2.73
C CYS A 26 -11.93 0.37 1.52
N ALA A 27 -13.08 0.32 0.85
CA ALA A 27 -13.19 -0.44 -0.39
C ALA A 27 -12.33 0.18 -1.51
N GLU A 28 -12.32 1.50 -1.57
CA GLU A 28 -11.60 2.32 -2.53
C GLU A 28 -11.12 3.60 -1.84
N ALA A 29 -9.97 4.11 -2.22
CA ALA A 29 -9.46 5.39 -1.72
C ALA A 29 -8.84 6.19 -2.87
N GLU A 30 -9.02 7.51 -2.82
CA GLU A 30 -8.40 8.40 -3.78
C GLU A 30 -6.91 8.58 -3.48
N PHE A 31 -6.10 8.75 -4.52
CA PHE A 31 -4.65 8.93 -4.38
C PHE A 31 -4.28 10.09 -3.45
N GLY A 32 -5.03 11.20 -3.53
CA GLY A 32 -4.84 12.37 -2.66
C GLY A 32 -5.08 12.05 -1.18
N ALA A 33 -6.08 11.23 -0.87
CA ALA A 33 -6.38 10.82 0.51
C ALA A 33 -5.29 9.93 1.08
N VAL A 34 -4.77 8.97 0.29
CA VAL A 34 -3.64 8.12 0.70
C VAL A 34 -2.39 8.95 0.95
N ARG A 35 -2.14 9.94 0.09
CA ARG A 35 -1.00 10.87 0.21
C ARG A 35 -1.08 11.70 1.48
N ASP A 36 -2.24 12.29 1.75
CA ASP A 36 -2.49 13.11 2.93
C ASP A 36 -2.34 12.29 4.21
N TYR A 37 -2.98 11.11 4.25
CA TYR A 37 -2.90 10.20 5.39
C TYR A 37 -1.48 9.70 5.66
N ALA A 38 -0.75 9.30 4.61
CA ALA A 38 0.62 8.80 4.76
C ALA A 38 1.66 9.93 4.95
N ALA A 39 1.26 11.20 4.78
CA ALA A 39 2.14 12.37 4.78
C ALA A 39 3.37 12.21 3.85
N LEU A 40 3.15 11.61 2.67
CA LEU A 40 4.21 11.30 1.70
C LEU A 40 4.14 12.18 0.47
N SER A 41 5.26 12.27 -0.26
CA SER A 41 5.28 12.88 -1.58
C SER A 41 4.53 12.01 -2.61
N ASP A 42 4.02 12.65 -3.65
CA ASP A 42 3.32 12.00 -4.77
C ASP A 42 4.13 10.84 -5.37
N ALA A 43 5.43 11.05 -5.58
CA ALA A 43 6.33 10.01 -6.10
C ALA A 43 6.44 8.79 -5.17
N SER A 44 6.45 9.00 -3.85
CA SER A 44 6.53 7.92 -2.86
C SER A 44 5.24 7.11 -2.83
N VAL A 45 4.07 7.78 -2.83
CA VAL A 45 2.77 7.11 -2.87
C VAL A 45 2.61 6.32 -4.17
N SER A 46 3.00 6.89 -5.31
CA SER A 46 2.94 6.22 -6.61
C SER A 46 3.79 4.95 -6.64
N ARG A 47 5.03 5.00 -6.10
CA ARG A 47 5.91 3.83 -6.00
C ARG A 47 5.33 2.76 -5.07
N ILE A 48 4.75 3.15 -3.94
CA ILE A 48 4.11 2.24 -2.99
C ILE A 48 2.88 1.59 -3.61
N ALA A 49 1.98 2.38 -4.22
CA ALA A 49 0.77 1.88 -4.88
C ALA A 49 1.11 0.89 -6.00
N THR A 50 2.15 1.20 -6.79
CA THR A 50 2.64 0.30 -7.85
C THR A 50 3.15 -1.01 -7.26
N ALA A 51 3.96 -0.95 -6.21
CA ALA A 51 4.51 -2.15 -5.59
C ALA A 51 3.46 -3.01 -4.88
N LEU A 52 2.46 -2.39 -4.26
CA LEU A 52 1.32 -3.09 -3.68
C LEU A 52 0.44 -3.71 -4.77
N ALA A 53 0.30 -3.04 -5.93
CA ALA A 53 -0.45 -3.59 -7.06
C ALA A 53 0.27 -4.78 -7.71
N ASP A 54 1.59 -4.69 -7.88
CA ASP A 54 2.44 -5.78 -8.38
C ASP A 54 2.38 -7.02 -7.47
N ALA A 55 2.39 -6.80 -6.16
CA ALA A 55 2.21 -7.86 -5.16
C ALA A 55 0.75 -8.33 -5.00
N GLY A 56 -0.21 -7.76 -5.74
CA GLY A 56 -1.61 -8.17 -5.73
C GLY A 56 -2.44 -7.69 -4.53
N TYR A 57 -1.90 -6.79 -3.71
CA TYR A 57 -2.59 -6.24 -2.53
C TYR A 57 -3.64 -5.19 -2.88
N VAL A 58 -3.42 -4.41 -3.94
CA VAL A 58 -4.31 -3.30 -4.33
C VAL A 58 -4.53 -3.28 -5.84
N ARG A 59 -5.61 -2.62 -6.29
CA ARG A 59 -5.84 -2.34 -7.71
C ARG A 59 -5.86 -0.84 -7.92
N VAL A 60 -4.95 -0.34 -8.75
CA VAL A 60 -4.92 1.07 -9.14
C VAL A 60 -5.80 1.24 -10.37
N ARG A 61 -6.76 2.17 -10.30
CA ARG A 61 -7.63 2.55 -11.41
C ARG A 61 -7.46 4.04 -11.67
N LYS A 62 -7.76 4.46 -12.90
CA LYS A 62 -7.65 5.86 -13.35
C LYS A 62 -8.99 6.54 -13.26
#